data_AF-Q5C3X5-F1
#
_entry.id   AF-Q5C3X5-F1
#
_cell.length_a   1.000
_cell.length_b   1.000
_cell.length_c   1.000
_cell.angle_alpha   90.00
_cell.angle_beta   90.00
_cell.angle_gamma   90.00
#
_symmetry.space_group_name_H-M   'P 1'
#
loop_
_entity.id
_entity.type
_entity.pdbx_description
1 polymer ?
#
loop_
_entity_poly.entity_id
_entity_poly.type
_entity_poly.pdbx_seq_one_letter_code
_entity_poly.pdbx_strand_id
1 'polypeptide(L)'
;KVRVIFLWLCTKDLHKMNFDYVKPDSPEEILMGIRTGKSTYAQIFYTLCRYAGLHCKLLIGYAKGAEYAPGMHFSGRQGQHSWNAVLIDKVWRLIDCHWAARRLIGKRPSPDNVRYGLDMFYFLANPSQLIYTHFPHDPDWQLLRHPITLKEFENLAPVKSAFFKYNLDLVTHRNAVIIC
;
A
#
# COMPACT_ATOMS: atom_id res chain seq x y z
N LYS A 1 -19.40 -2.65 -3.44
CA LYS A 1 -18.92 -1.24 -3.42
C LYS A 1 -17.39 -1.14 -3.35
N VAL A 2 -16.73 -1.58 -2.28
CA VAL A 2 -15.26 -1.52 -2.10
C VAL A 2 -14.47 -2.01 -3.33
N ARG A 3 -14.78 -3.23 -3.82
CA ARG A 3 -14.11 -3.84 -4.98
C ARG A 3 -14.20 -2.99 -6.25
N VAL A 4 -15.36 -2.35 -6.48
CA VAL A 4 -15.58 -1.51 -7.67
C VAL A 4 -14.71 -0.26 -7.60
N ILE A 5 -14.65 0.40 -6.44
CA ILE A 5 -13.79 1.57 -6.21
C ILE A 5 -12.31 1.18 -6.39
N PHE A 6 -11.89 0.07 -5.81
CA PHE A 6 -10.52 -0.45 -5.93
C PHE A 6 -10.15 -0.71 -7.39
N LEU A 7 -10.96 -1.48 -8.12
CA LEU A 7 -10.70 -1.82 -9.52
C LEU A 7 -10.68 -0.58 -10.41
N TRP A 8 -11.65 0.32 -10.25
CA TRP A 8 -11.68 1.57 -10.99
C TRP A 8 -10.41 2.38 -10.74
N LEU A 9 -10.02 2.56 -9.48
CA LEU A 9 -8.83 3.34 -9.14
C LEU A 9 -7.53 2.71 -9.65
N CYS A 10 -7.41 1.38 -9.59
CA CYS A 10 -6.16 0.69 -9.92
C CYS A 10 -5.97 0.41 -11.42
N THR A 11 -7.03 0.53 -12.23
CA THR A 11 -6.98 0.26 -13.68
C THR A 11 -7.05 1.52 -14.54
N LYS A 12 -7.31 2.68 -13.94
CA LYS A 12 -7.39 3.96 -14.65
C LYS A 12 -6.05 4.69 -14.58
N ASP A 13 -5.68 5.32 -15.70
CA ASP A 13 -4.54 6.23 -15.75
C ASP A 13 -4.95 7.59 -15.16
N LEU A 14 -4.78 7.72 -13.84
CA LEU A 14 -5.14 8.95 -13.11
C LEU A 14 -4.30 10.15 -13.55
N HIS A 15 -3.12 9.93 -14.15
CA HIS A 15 -2.29 11.04 -14.64
C HIS A 15 -2.87 11.72 -15.88
N LYS A 16 -3.77 11.04 -16.61
CA LYS A 16 -4.48 11.58 -17.77
C LYS A 16 -5.88 12.12 -17.44
N MET A 17 -6.32 12.00 -16.18
CA MET A 17 -7.63 12.49 -15.76
C MET A 17 -7.62 14.02 -15.65
N ASN A 18 -8.68 14.65 -16.14
CA ASN A 18 -8.86 16.10 -16.11
C ASN A 18 -10.32 16.44 -15.82
N PHE A 19 -10.54 17.44 -14.97
CA PHE A 19 -11.85 18.02 -14.70
C PHE A 19 -11.76 19.51 -14.99
N ASP A 20 -12.74 20.05 -15.72
CA ASP A 20 -12.70 21.45 -16.16
C ASP A 20 -13.03 22.44 -15.03
N TYR A 21 -13.89 22.00 -14.09
CA TYR A 21 -14.31 22.80 -12.94
C TYR A 21 -13.95 22.07 -11.64
N VAL A 22 -12.89 22.55 -10.98
CA VAL A 22 -12.38 21.98 -9.73
C VAL A 22 -12.63 22.96 -8.59
N LYS A 23 -13.43 22.55 -7.60
CA LYS A 23 -13.62 23.32 -6.37
C LYS A 23 -12.55 22.94 -5.33
N PRO A 24 -12.11 23.87 -4.46
CA PRO A 24 -11.26 23.52 -3.32
C PRO A 24 -11.92 22.43 -2.46
N ASP A 25 -11.11 21.50 -1.96
CA ASP A 25 -11.48 20.34 -1.13
C ASP A 25 -12.48 19.36 -1.78
N SER A 26 -12.63 19.45 -3.11
CA SER A 26 -13.50 18.54 -3.88
C SER A 26 -12.82 17.19 -4.18
N PRO A 27 -13.58 16.11 -4.40
CA PRO A 27 -13.03 14.86 -4.90
C PRO A 27 -12.24 15.01 -6.19
N GLU A 28 -12.65 15.92 -7.07
CA GLU A 28 -11.97 16.26 -8.32
C GLU A 28 -10.58 16.85 -8.07
N GLU A 29 -10.45 17.75 -7.08
CA GLU A 29 -9.15 18.32 -6.69
C GLU A 29 -8.21 17.23 -6.17
N ILE A 30 -8.71 16.35 -5.31
CA ILE A 30 -7.94 15.24 -4.75
C ILE A 30 -7.52 14.24 -5.85
N LEU A 31 -8.40 13.95 -6.79
CA LEU A 31 -8.11 13.10 -7.95
C LEU A 31 -7.01 13.72 -8.83
N MET A 32 -7.12 15.01 -9.15
CA MET A 32 -6.11 15.71 -9.95
C MET A 32 -4.80 15.94 -9.19
N GLY A 33 -4.85 16.01 -7.87
CA GLY A 33 -3.69 16.18 -6.99
C GLY A 33 -2.62 15.10 -7.16
N ILE A 34 -3.00 13.90 -7.63
CA ILE A 34 -2.03 12.82 -7.88
C ILE A 34 -1.01 13.18 -8.96
N ARG A 35 -1.38 14.03 -9.93
CA ARG A 35 -0.49 14.51 -11.01
C ARG A 35 0.63 15.40 -10.48
N THR A 36 0.37 16.09 -9.37
CA THR A 36 1.30 17.04 -8.75
C THR A 36 1.93 16.49 -7.48
N GLY A 37 1.64 15.23 -7.13
CA GLY A 37 2.11 14.61 -5.88
C GLY A 37 1.45 15.17 -4.61
N LYS A 38 0.45 16.05 -4.74
CA LYS A 38 -0.33 16.58 -3.60
C LYS A 38 -1.28 15.54 -3.00
N SER A 39 -1.62 14.51 -3.78
CA SER A 39 -2.51 13.43 -3.34
C SER A 39 -1.91 12.06 -3.58
N THR A 40 -2.20 11.12 -2.68
CA THR A 40 -1.83 9.71 -2.82
C THR A 40 -3.02 8.86 -3.25
N TYR A 41 -2.75 7.68 -3.81
CA TYR A 41 -3.78 6.67 -4.06
C TYR A 41 -4.62 6.37 -2.80
N ALA A 42 -3.98 6.36 -1.62
CA ALA A 42 -4.67 6.07 -0.38
C ALA A 42 -5.64 7.19 0.05
N GLN A 43 -5.28 8.46 -0.20
CA GLN A 43 -6.18 9.59 0.02
C GLN A 43 -7.37 9.57 -0.95
N ILE A 44 -7.13 9.30 -2.24
CA ILE A 44 -8.20 9.19 -3.23
C ILE A 44 -9.15 8.05 -2.86
N PHE A 45 -8.62 6.87 -2.54
CA PHE A 45 -9.43 5.71 -2.16
C PHE A 45 -10.26 5.99 -0.91
N TYR A 46 -9.67 6.63 0.10
CA TYR A 46 -10.38 7.06 1.31
C TYR A 46 -11.52 8.03 0.99
N THR A 47 -11.28 9.05 0.14
CA THR A 47 -12.31 10.01 -0.29
C THR A 47 -13.46 9.30 -1.00
N LEU A 48 -13.17 8.44 -1.98
CA LEU A 48 -14.19 7.69 -2.71
C LEU A 48 -15.00 6.77 -1.79
N CYS A 49 -14.34 6.10 -0.84
CA CYS A 49 -15.01 5.26 0.16
C CYS A 49 -15.97 6.09 1.03
N ARG A 50 -15.53 7.25 1.51
CA ARG A 50 -16.37 8.16 2.29
C ARG A 50 -17.64 8.57 1.54
N TYR A 51 -17.51 8.99 0.28
CA TYR A 51 -18.66 9.37 -0.55
C TYR A 51 -19.58 8.19 -0.85
N ALA A 52 -19.06 6.97 -0.90
CA ALA A 52 -19.85 5.75 -1.07
C ALA A 52 -20.52 5.22 0.22
N GLY A 53 -20.34 5.92 1.36
CA GLY A 53 -20.84 5.51 2.67
C GLY A 53 -20.10 4.32 3.27
N LEU A 54 -18.82 4.15 2.93
CA LEU A 54 -17.97 3.06 3.44
C LEU A 54 -17.04 3.56 4.55
N HIS A 55 -16.97 2.83 5.65
CA HIS A 55 -15.97 3.09 6.68
C HIS A 55 -14.58 2.72 6.16
N CYS A 56 -13.74 3.74 6.02
CA CYS A 56 -12.37 3.63 5.56
C CYS A 56 -11.44 4.43 6.47
N LYS A 57 -10.22 3.95 6.66
CA LYS A 57 -9.15 4.61 7.38
C LYS A 57 -7.96 4.79 6.44
N LEU A 58 -7.40 5.98 6.44
CA LEU A 58 -6.10 6.26 5.82
C LEU A 58 -5.01 5.85 6.82
N LEU A 59 -4.10 4.99 6.39
CA LEU A 59 -2.99 4.49 7.19
C LEU A 59 -1.69 5.08 6.65
N ILE A 60 -0.77 5.37 7.56
CA ILE A 60 0.57 5.88 7.26
C ILE A 60 1.57 5.01 8.00
N GLY A 61 2.69 4.71 7.35
CA GLY A 61 3.74 3.90 7.93
C GLY A 61 4.96 3.77 7.03
N TYR A 62 5.72 2.71 7.23
CA TYR A 62 6.86 2.35 6.42
C TYR A 62 6.52 1.20 5.46
N ALA A 63 7.13 1.23 4.28
CA ALA A 63 7.08 0.13 3.34
C ALA A 63 8.45 -0.28 2.81
N LYS A 64 8.67 -1.59 2.64
CA LYS A 64 9.86 -2.15 2.00
C LYS A 64 9.75 -2.03 0.47
N GLY A 65 9.93 -0.80 0.00
CA GLY A 65 9.83 -0.38 -1.40
C GLY A 65 10.91 -0.94 -2.33
N ALA A 66 11.19 -0.24 -3.42
CA ALA A 66 12.25 -0.61 -4.38
C ALA A 66 13.65 -0.28 -3.85
N GLU A 67 13.72 0.71 -2.96
CA GLU A 67 14.89 1.25 -2.32
C GLU A 67 15.34 0.46 -1.08
N TYR A 68 14.49 -0.43 -0.55
CA TYR A 68 14.81 -1.23 0.63
C TYR A 68 15.85 -2.33 0.31
N ALA A 69 16.83 -2.47 1.19
CA ALA A 69 17.79 -3.57 1.23
C ALA A 69 17.75 -4.24 2.61
N PRO A 70 17.99 -5.58 2.69
CA PRO A 70 18.13 -6.27 3.97
C PRO A 70 19.10 -5.57 4.93
N GLY A 71 18.69 -5.44 6.20
CA GLY A 71 19.46 -4.73 7.23
C GLY A 71 19.28 -3.21 7.25
N MET A 72 18.50 -2.63 6.32
CA MET A 72 18.12 -1.22 6.41
C MET A 72 17.15 -0.98 7.57
N HIS A 73 17.37 0.13 8.28
CA HIS A 73 16.49 0.65 9.31
C HIS A 73 15.67 1.83 8.77
N PHE A 74 14.40 1.90 9.16
CA PHE A 74 13.52 3.00 8.78
C PHE A 74 13.65 4.14 9.78
N SER A 75 13.93 5.34 9.27
CA SER A 75 13.94 6.57 10.05
C SER A 75 13.49 7.75 9.20
N GLY A 76 12.81 8.71 9.84
CA GLY A 76 12.34 9.92 9.18
C GLY A 76 11.43 9.64 7.98
N ARG A 77 11.81 10.14 6.81
CA ARG A 77 11.02 10.07 5.56
C ARG A 77 11.31 8.84 4.70
N GLN A 78 12.38 8.10 4.98
CA GLN A 78 12.75 6.97 4.14
C GLN A 78 11.70 5.86 4.28
N GLY A 79 11.25 5.33 3.14
CA GLY A 79 10.25 4.27 3.09
C GLY A 79 8.85 4.69 3.52
N GLN A 80 8.56 5.98 3.71
CA GLN A 80 7.21 6.42 4.05
C GLN A 80 6.22 6.02 2.96
N HIS A 81 5.10 5.44 3.39
CA HIS A 81 4.03 4.99 2.51
C HIS A 81 2.67 5.19 3.16
N SER A 82 1.62 5.19 2.33
CA SER A 82 0.24 5.29 2.78
C SER A 82 -0.64 4.29 2.04
N TRP A 83 -1.55 3.67 2.78
CA TRP A 83 -2.51 2.68 2.30
C TRP A 83 -3.80 2.81 3.13
N ASN A 84 -4.74 1.87 3.00
CA ASN A 84 -6.03 1.96 3.67
C ASN A 84 -6.42 0.70 4.44
N ALA A 85 -7.31 0.89 5.40
CA ALA A 85 -8.17 -0.17 5.93
C ALA A 85 -9.63 0.15 5.64
N VAL A 86 -10.44 -0.86 5.35
CA VAL A 86 -11.89 -0.73 5.14
C VAL A 86 -12.64 -1.72 6.02
N LEU A 87 -13.78 -1.32 6.56
CA LEU A 87 -14.64 -2.18 7.36
C LEU A 87 -15.62 -2.91 6.43
N ILE A 88 -15.54 -4.23 6.38
CA ILE A 88 -16.43 -5.10 5.60
C ILE A 88 -16.96 -6.17 6.55
N ASP A 89 -18.29 -6.29 6.65
CA ASP A 89 -18.96 -7.26 7.54
C ASP A 89 -18.42 -7.23 8.97
N LYS A 90 -18.24 -6.01 9.50
CA LYS A 90 -17.69 -5.72 10.85
C LYS A 90 -16.23 -6.11 11.05
N VAL A 91 -15.48 -6.44 9.99
CA VAL A 91 -14.06 -6.75 10.08
C VAL A 91 -13.23 -5.83 9.21
N TRP A 92 -12.15 -5.28 9.78
CA TRP A 92 -11.21 -4.46 9.04
C TRP A 92 -10.40 -5.30 8.05
N ARG A 93 -10.15 -4.75 6.87
CA ARG A 93 -9.38 -5.36 5.78
C ARG A 93 -8.42 -4.34 5.18
N LEU A 94 -7.19 -4.76 4.91
CA LEU A 94 -6.13 -3.90 4.39
C LEU A 94 -6.20 -3.81 2.86
N ILE A 95 -5.98 -2.62 2.31
CA ILE A 95 -5.97 -2.32 0.89
C ILE A 95 -4.83 -1.39 0.57
N ASP A 96 -4.03 -1.70 -0.45
CA ASP A 96 -3.07 -0.76 -1.04
C ASP A 96 -3.34 -0.58 -2.54
N CYS A 97 -3.96 0.55 -2.89
CA CYS A 97 -4.24 0.88 -4.28
C CYS A 97 -2.99 1.33 -5.06
N HIS A 98 -1.97 1.85 -4.38
CA HIS A 98 -0.75 2.31 -5.03
C HIS A 98 0.03 1.12 -5.58
N TRP A 99 0.31 0.11 -4.75
CA TRP A 99 1.03 -1.09 -5.18
C TRP A 99 0.16 -2.06 -6.00
N ALA A 100 -1.17 -1.95 -5.89
CA ALA A 100 -2.10 -2.65 -6.79
C ALA A 100 -2.09 -2.10 -8.21
N ALA A 101 -2.04 -0.77 -8.38
CA ALA A 101 -2.16 -0.13 -9.69
C ALA A 101 -0.87 -0.24 -10.51
N ARG A 102 0.27 -0.16 -9.83
CA ARG A 102 1.58 -0.06 -10.49
C ARG A 102 2.69 -0.73 -9.69
N ARG A 103 3.68 -1.23 -10.42
CA ARG A 103 4.92 -1.77 -9.89
C ARG A 103 6.11 -1.05 -10.50
N LEU A 104 7.13 -0.81 -9.70
CA LEU A 104 8.45 -0.39 -10.18
C LEU A 104 9.27 -1.61 -10.61
N ILE A 105 9.84 -1.56 -11.81
CA ILE A 105 10.83 -2.52 -12.30
C ILE A 105 12.21 -1.89 -12.15
N GLY A 106 13.12 -2.57 -11.46
CA GLY A 106 14.47 -2.08 -11.20
C GLY A 106 14.61 -1.33 -9.87
N LYS A 107 15.84 -0.87 -9.58
CA LYS A 107 16.22 -0.30 -8.27
C LYS A 107 15.98 1.21 -8.14
N ARG A 108 15.71 1.92 -9.25
CA ARG A 108 15.56 3.38 -9.26
C ARG A 108 14.18 3.76 -9.81
N PRO A 109 13.44 4.64 -9.13
CA PRO A 109 12.21 5.19 -9.69
C PRO A 109 12.55 6.03 -10.93
N SER A 110 12.08 5.59 -12.08
CA SER A 110 12.00 6.41 -13.30
C SER A 110 10.64 6.15 -13.95
N PRO A 111 10.11 7.09 -14.76
CA PRO A 111 8.88 6.89 -15.51
C PRO A 111 8.90 5.61 -16.35
N ASP A 112 10.05 5.30 -16.96
CA ASP A 112 10.25 4.11 -17.80
C ASP A 112 10.19 2.79 -17.01
N ASN A 113 10.44 2.87 -15.70
CA ASN A 113 10.46 1.74 -14.79
C ASN A 113 9.10 1.47 -14.15
N VAL A 114 8.08 2.30 -14.40
CA VAL A 114 6.72 2.07 -13.88
C VAL A 114 5.95 1.19 -14.87
N ARG A 115 5.51 0.01 -14.41
CA ARG A 115 4.55 -0.83 -15.13
C ARG A 115 3.21 -0.77 -14.44
N TYR A 116 2.17 -0.44 -15.22
CA TYR A 116 0.79 -0.56 -14.79
C TYR A 116 0.33 -2.00 -15.00
N GLY A 117 -0.21 -2.59 -13.94
CA GLY A 117 -0.62 -3.99 -13.95
C GLY A 117 -1.30 -4.31 -12.63
N LEU A 118 -2.59 -4.64 -12.71
CA LEU A 118 -3.43 -4.85 -11.54
C LEU A 118 -2.91 -6.02 -10.70
N ASP A 119 -2.49 -5.72 -9.48
CA ASP A 119 -2.06 -6.71 -8.50
C ASP A 119 -3.12 -6.89 -7.40
N MET A 120 -3.99 -7.90 -7.58
CA MET A 120 -5.07 -8.23 -6.65
C MET A 120 -4.60 -8.70 -5.27
N PHE A 121 -3.31 -8.99 -5.06
CA PHE A 121 -2.78 -9.32 -3.73
C PHE A 121 -3.05 -8.19 -2.72
N TYR A 122 -3.02 -6.93 -3.18
CA TYR A 122 -3.24 -5.76 -2.34
C TYR A 122 -4.72 -5.40 -2.16
N PHE A 123 -5.64 -6.22 -2.67
CA PHE A 123 -7.08 -6.10 -2.39
C PHE A 123 -7.46 -7.02 -1.24
N LEU A 124 -7.90 -6.45 -0.11
CA LEU A 124 -8.23 -7.20 1.11
C LEU A 124 -7.06 -8.12 1.53
N ALA A 125 -5.84 -7.57 1.48
CA ALA A 125 -4.61 -8.31 1.71
C ALA A 125 -4.62 -8.97 3.09
N ASN A 126 -4.13 -10.21 3.16
CA ASN A 126 -3.96 -10.89 4.44
C ASN A 126 -2.94 -10.13 5.30
N PRO A 127 -3.30 -9.68 6.51
CA PRO A 127 -2.39 -8.98 7.41
C PRO A 127 -1.05 -9.70 7.65
N SER A 128 -1.06 -11.03 7.80
CA SER A 128 0.15 -11.82 8.06
C SER A 128 1.09 -11.89 6.85
N GLN A 129 0.60 -11.59 5.65
CA GLN A 129 1.40 -11.51 4.42
C GLN A 129 1.82 -10.06 4.15
N LEU A 130 0.91 -9.11 4.36
CA LEU A 130 1.17 -7.69 4.09
C LEU A 130 2.25 -7.12 5.03
N ILE A 131 2.31 -7.57 6.28
CA ILE A 131 3.30 -7.12 7.28
C ILE A 131 4.75 -7.31 6.83
N TYR A 132 5.05 -8.25 5.92
CA TYR A 132 6.41 -8.39 5.37
C TYR A 132 6.86 -7.17 4.56
N THR A 133 5.91 -6.33 4.12
CA THR A 133 6.20 -5.14 3.33
C THR A 133 5.64 -3.85 3.90
N HIS A 134 4.59 -3.87 4.72
CA HIS A 134 3.92 -2.67 5.24
C HIS A 134 3.87 -2.69 6.77
N PHE A 135 4.48 -1.68 7.39
CA PHE A 135 4.48 -1.49 8.84
C PHE A 135 3.78 -0.17 9.19
N PRO A 136 2.57 -0.20 9.77
CA PRO A 136 1.84 1.01 10.15
C PRO A 136 2.51 1.70 11.36
N HIS A 137 2.41 3.04 11.42
CA HIS A 137 2.86 3.78 12.60
C HIS A 137 2.02 3.46 13.85
N ASP A 138 0.72 3.25 13.66
CA ASP A 138 -0.17 2.79 14.72
C ASP A 138 -0.23 1.24 14.68
N PRO A 139 0.28 0.57 15.73
CA PRO A 139 0.45 -0.89 15.74
C PRO A 139 -0.87 -1.66 15.67
N ASP A 140 -2.00 -1.07 16.07
CA ASP A 140 -3.31 -1.73 16.00
C ASP A 140 -3.71 -2.03 14.54
N TRP A 141 -3.24 -1.21 13.59
CA TRP A 141 -3.50 -1.40 12.16
C TRP A 141 -2.63 -2.46 11.50
N GLN A 142 -1.77 -3.14 12.26
CA GLN A 142 -1.15 -4.38 11.76
C GLN A 142 -2.21 -5.47 11.56
N LEU A 143 -3.33 -5.42 12.31
CA LEU A 143 -4.40 -6.42 12.31
C LEU A 143 -3.88 -7.86 12.51
N LEU A 144 -2.75 -7.98 13.21
CA LEU A 144 -2.16 -9.25 13.61
C LEU A 144 -2.65 -9.63 14.99
N ARG A 145 -2.80 -10.93 15.25
CA ARG A 145 -3.05 -11.46 16.60
C ARG A 145 -1.91 -11.10 17.55
N HIS A 146 -0.67 -11.09 17.04
CA HIS A 146 0.53 -10.71 17.76
C HIS A 146 1.25 -9.65 16.93
N PRO A 147 1.00 -8.35 17.18
CA PRO A 147 1.70 -7.28 16.51
C PRO A 147 3.21 -7.38 16.74
N ILE A 148 3.98 -7.02 15.72
CA ILE A 148 5.44 -6.99 15.78
C ILE A 148 5.94 -5.56 15.98
N THR A 149 7.15 -5.44 16.49
CA THR A 149 7.88 -4.19 16.62
C THR A 149 8.48 -3.75 15.28
N LEU A 150 8.86 -2.47 15.17
CA LEU A 150 9.57 -1.96 14.00
C LEU A 150 10.88 -2.73 13.75
N LYS A 151 11.61 -3.05 14.84
CA LYS A 151 12.86 -3.81 14.76
C LYS A 151 12.65 -5.22 14.21
N GLU A 152 11.58 -5.90 14.61
CA GLU A 152 11.23 -7.20 14.04
C GLU A 152 10.84 -7.06 12.56
N PHE A 153 10.02 -6.08 12.22
CA PHE A 153 9.66 -5.78 10.83
C PHE A 153 10.89 -5.55 9.95
N GLU A 154 11.83 -4.70 10.37
CA GLU A 154 13.07 -4.42 9.65
C GLU A 154 13.88 -5.68 9.37
N ASN A 155 13.87 -6.62 10.31
CA ASN A 155 14.57 -7.89 10.18
C ASN A 155 13.84 -8.92 9.31
N LEU A 156 12.54 -8.77 9.00
CA LEU A 156 11.82 -9.73 8.16
C LEU A 156 12.41 -9.85 6.74
N ALA A 157 12.40 -11.07 6.19
CA ALA A 157 12.74 -11.35 4.80
C ALA A 157 11.92 -10.46 3.84
N PRO A 158 12.52 -9.86 2.79
CA PRO A 158 11.82 -8.98 1.86
C PRO A 158 10.99 -9.77 0.83
N VAL A 159 9.97 -10.49 1.30
CA VAL A 159 9.01 -11.18 0.41
C VAL A 159 7.90 -10.23 -0.01
N LYS A 160 7.51 -10.29 -1.29
CA LYS A 160 6.50 -9.41 -1.91
C LYS A 160 5.36 -10.24 -2.49
N SER A 161 4.35 -9.58 -3.07
CA SER A 161 3.13 -10.21 -3.60
C SER A 161 3.36 -11.46 -4.45
N ALA A 162 4.41 -11.50 -5.29
CA ALA A 162 4.73 -12.67 -6.11
C ALA A 162 4.99 -13.94 -5.30
N PHE A 163 5.68 -13.84 -4.15
CA PHE A 163 5.99 -14.97 -3.28
C PHE A 163 4.72 -15.67 -2.81
N PHE A 164 3.78 -14.89 -2.26
CA PHE A 164 2.51 -15.41 -1.75
C PHE A 164 1.55 -15.86 -2.87
N LYS A 165 1.57 -15.21 -4.04
CA LYS A 165 0.75 -15.62 -5.19
C LYS A 165 1.11 -17.00 -5.73
N TYR A 166 2.37 -17.39 -5.65
CA TYR A 166 2.82 -18.73 -6.00
C TYR A 166 2.68 -19.72 -4.83
N ASN A 167 1.97 -19.33 -3.77
CA ASN A 167 1.71 -20.15 -2.59
C ASN A 167 3.01 -20.62 -1.91
N LEU A 168 4.06 -19.78 -1.97
CA LEU A 168 5.32 -20.01 -1.29
C LEU A 168 5.22 -19.54 0.17
N ASP A 169 5.88 -20.28 1.05
CA ASP A 169 5.96 -19.99 2.47
C ASP A 169 7.39 -20.09 2.99
N LEU A 170 7.71 -19.29 4.01
CA LEU A 170 8.97 -19.38 4.73
C LEU A 170 8.85 -20.45 5.82
N VAL A 171 9.48 -21.61 5.60
CA VAL A 171 9.38 -22.78 6.49
C VAL A 171 10.15 -22.57 7.79
N THR A 172 11.36 -22.02 7.72
CA THR A 172 12.28 -21.97 8.87
C THR A 172 12.73 -20.55 9.20
N HIS A 173 13.41 -19.87 8.28
CA HIS A 173 14.06 -18.58 8.54
C HIS A 173 13.21 -17.43 7.99
N ARG A 174 12.68 -16.60 8.90
CA ARG A 174 11.86 -15.42 8.55
C ARG A 174 12.66 -14.13 8.50
N ASN A 175 13.93 -14.16 8.91
CA ASN A 175 14.78 -12.97 8.99
C ASN A 175 15.64 -12.82 7.73
N ALA A 176 15.84 -11.57 7.30
CA ALA A 176 16.62 -11.20 6.13
C ALA A 176 18.13 -11.13 6.40
N VAL A 177 18.52 -10.86 7.66
CA VAL A 177 19.92 -10.78 8.09
C VAL A 177 20.26 -12.05 8.85
N ILE A 178 21.26 -12.79 8.36
CA ILE A 178 21.81 -13.97 9.01
C ILE A 178 23.09 -13.50 9.70
N ILE A 179 23.11 -13.56 11.04
CA ILE A 179 24.32 -13.30 11.82
C ILE A 179 25.04 -14.65 11.90
N CYS A 180 26.18 -14.74 11.21
CA CYS A 180 27.10 -15.87 11.31
C CYS A 180 28.01 -15.72 12.53
#